data_AF-A0A0D8XCZ5-F1
#
_entry.id   AF-A0A0D8XCZ5-F1
#
_cell.length_a   1.000
_cell.length_b   1.000
_cell.length_c   1.000
_cell.angle_alpha   90.00
_cell.angle_beta   90.00
_cell.angle_gamma   90.00
#
_symmetry.space_group_name_H-M   'P 1'
#
loop_
_entity.id
_entity.type
_entity.pdbx_description
1 polymer ?
#
loop_
_entity_poly.entity_id
_entity_poly.type
_entity_poly.pdbx_seq_one_letter_code
_entity_poly.pdbx_strand_id
1 'polypeptide(L)' 'MKNFNRMKITVPKVFDARTAWPICWAVHQIFNQAGCGSCWSVAATSVMSDRVCINSNGTFQPQISALDLTSCCMSCGG' A
#
# COMPACT_ATOMS: atom_id res chain seq x y z
N MET A 1 3.71 -18.72 25.90
CA MET A 1 3.51 -19.21 24.51
C MET A 1 2.11 -18.78 24.06
N LYS A 2 1.98 -17.88 23.08
CA LYS A 2 0.65 -17.42 22.62
C LYS A 2 0.05 -18.51 21.72
N ASN A 3 -1.14 -18.98 22.09
CA ASN A 3 -1.87 -20.01 21.36
C ASN A 3 -2.47 -19.38 20.09
N PHE A 4 -1.84 -19.62 18.93
CA PHE A 4 -2.38 -19.14 17.65
C PHE A 4 -3.50 -20.09 17.19
N ASN A 5 -4.75 -19.72 17.48
CA ASN A 5 -5.90 -20.29 16.80
C ASN A 5 -5.82 -19.94 15.30
N ARG A 6 -5.47 -20.93 14.48
CA ARG A 6 -5.38 -20.76 13.02
C ARG A 6 -6.80 -20.58 12.47
N MET A 7 -7.18 -19.34 12.13
CA MET A 7 -8.44 -19.08 11.42
C MET A 7 -8.44 -19.85 10.09
N LYS A 8 -9.47 -20.69 9.85
CA LYS A 8 -9.69 -21.33 8.55
C LYS A 8 -10.27 -20.31 7.58
N ILE A 9 -9.39 -19.69 6.79
CA ILE A 9 -9.76 -18.86 5.65
C ILE A 9 -9.49 -19.65 4.37
N THR A 10 -10.47 -19.70 3.46
CA THR A 10 -10.29 -20.25 2.11
C THR A 10 -9.69 -19.18 1.22
N VAL A 11 -8.43 -19.35 0.82
CA VAL A 11 -7.76 -18.43 -0.11
C VAL A 11 -8.20 -18.76 -1.54
N PRO A 12 -8.65 -17.77 -2.34
CA PRO A 12 -9.08 -18.02 -3.72
C PRO A 12 -7.88 -18.39 -4.60
N LYS A 13 -8.12 -19.18 -5.66
CA LYS A 13 -7.09 -19.56 -6.65
C LYS A 13 -6.57 -18.36 -7.46
N VAL A 14 -7.39 -17.33 -7.63
CA VAL A 14 -7.08 -16.10 -8.38
C VAL A 14 -7.58 -14.93 -7.55
N PHE A 15 -6.73 -13.91 -7.41
CA PHE A 15 -7.07 -12.67 -6.72
C PHE A 15 -6.31 -11.51 -7.36
N ASP A 16 -7.03 -10.42 -7.64
CA ASP A 16 -6.46 -9.16 -8.12
C ASP A 16 -7.03 -8.02 -7.29
N ALA A 17 -6.17 -7.30 -6.56
CA ALA A 17 -6.57 -6.21 -5.69
C ALA A 17 -7.35 -5.11 -6.44
N ARG A 18 -7.01 -4.88 -7.72
CA ARG A 18 -7.70 -3.90 -8.59
C ARG A 18 -9.15 -4.28 -8.86
N THR A 19 -9.45 -5.58 -8.85
CA THR A 19 -10.81 -6.10 -9.02
C THR A 19 -11.58 -6.13 -7.70
N ALA A 20 -10.88 -6.36 -6.58
CA ALA A 20 -11.48 -6.41 -5.25
C ALA A 20 -11.84 -5.01 -4.71
N TRP A 21 -11.04 -3.99 -5.05
CA TRP A 21 -11.25 -2.61 -4.60
C TRP A 21 -11.24 -1.59 -5.77
N PRO A 22 -12.20 -1.70 -6.71
CA PRO A 22 -12.19 -0.88 -7.92
C PRO A 22 -12.45 0.62 -7.67
N ILE A 23 -13.01 0.97 -6.50
CA ILE A 23 -13.26 2.36 -6.11
C ILE A 23 -12.02 3.07 -5.57
N CYS A 24 -10.95 2.33 -5.26
CA CYS A 24 -9.73 2.86 -4.67
C CYS A 24 -8.73 3.21 -5.77
N TRP A 25 -8.70 4.48 -6.17
CA TRP A 25 -7.92 4.93 -7.33
C TRP A 25 -6.43 4.55 -7.24
N ALA A 26 -5.85 4.63 -6.04
CA ALA A 26 -4.43 4.38 -5.81
C ALA A 26 -4.00 2.95 -6.15
N VAL A 27 -4.90 1.97 -6.01
CA VAL A 27 -4.65 0.54 -6.31
C VAL A 27 -4.40 0.33 -7.81
N HIS A 28 -4.86 1.26 -8.65
CA HIS A 28 -4.68 1.24 -10.10
C HIS A 28 -3.50 2.10 -10.58
N GLN A 29 -2.84 2.83 -9.68
CA GLN A 29 -1.84 3.82 -10.04
C GLN A 29 -0.44 3.23 -10.13
N ILE A 30 0.26 3.59 -11.21
CA ILE A 30 1.70 3.30 -11.37
C ILE A 30 2.49 4.58 -11.09
N PHE A 31 3.30 4.57 -10.04
CA PHE A 31 4.12 5.71 -9.64
C PHE A 31 5.52 5.67 -10.26
N ASN A 32 6.07 6.84 -10.58
CA ASN A 32 7.42 6.99 -11.12
C ASN A 32 8.36 7.56 -10.05
N GLN A 33 9.43 6.82 -9.71
CA GLN A 33 10.45 7.24 -8.73
C GLN A 33 11.50 8.22 -9.28
N ALA A 34 11.44 8.52 -10.59
CA ALA A 34 12.43 9.31 -11.32
C ALA A 34 13.86 8.75 -11.19
N GLY A 35 14.89 9.60 -11.33
CA GLY A 35 16.30 9.22 -11.24
C GLY A 35 16.82 9.11 -9.80
N CYS A 36 16.03 8.55 -8.88
CA CYS A 36 16.37 8.43 -7.46
C CYS A 36 16.25 6.98 -6.98
N GLY A 37 17.09 6.55 -6.04
CA GLY A 37 17.01 5.25 -5.36
C GLY A 37 15.83 5.11 -4.37
N SER A 38 14.72 5.81 -4.61
CA SER A 38 13.58 5.94 -3.70
C SER A 38 12.51 4.86 -3.89
N CYS A 39 12.83 3.73 -4.54
CA CYS A 39 11.88 2.64 -4.79
C CYS A 39 11.21 2.12 -3.50
N TRP A 40 11.98 2.04 -2.41
CA TRP A 40 11.47 1.62 -1.10
C TRP A 40 10.36 2.55 -0.59
N SER A 41 10.53 3.86 -0.80
CA SER A 41 9.60 4.88 -0.34
C SER A 41 8.37 4.92 -1.24
N VAL A 42 8.58 4.94 -2.57
CA VAL A 42 7.48 4.93 -3.56
C VAL A 42 6.59 3.69 -3.40
N ALA A 43 7.19 2.51 -3.20
CA ALA A 43 6.42 1.28 -2.98
C ALA A 43 5.64 1.33 -1.65
N ALA A 44 6.27 1.80 -0.57
CA ALA A 44 5.62 1.90 0.73
C ALA A 44 4.44 2.88 0.70
N THR A 45 4.62 4.10 0.18
CA THR A 45 3.55 5.11 0.16
C THR A 45 2.43 4.77 -0.83
N SER A 46 2.74 4.07 -1.92
CA SER A 46 1.72 3.48 -2.81
C SER A 46 0.80 2.52 -2.03
N VAL A 47 1.37 1.54 -1.33
CA VAL A 47 0.59 0.57 -0.53
C VAL A 47 -0.13 1.23 0.65
N MET A 48 0.46 2.27 1.26
CA MET A 48 -0.22 3.05 2.30
C MET A 48 -1.48 3.73 1.75
N SER A 49 -1.39 4.36 0.58
CA SER A 49 -2.53 5.00 -0.10
C SER A 49 -3.65 3.99 -0.37
N ASP A 50 -3.30 2.81 -0.88
CA ASP A 50 -4.24 1.71 -1.10
C ASP A 50 -4.95 1.30 0.18
N ARG A 51 -4.18 1.02 1.25
CA ARG A 51 -4.71 0.52 2.52
C ARG A 51 -5.59 1.54 3.23
N VAL A 52 -5.27 2.83 3.13
CA VAL A 52 -6.13 3.88 3.70
C VAL A 52 -7.49 3.89 2.98
N CYS A 53 -7.51 3.78 1.65
CA CYS A 53 -8.75 3.67 0.91
C CYS A 53 -9.53 2.40 1.27
N ILE A 54 -8.88 1.24 1.24
CA ILE A 54 -9.50 -0.06 1.55
C ILE A 54 -10.11 -0.05 2.95
N ASN A 55 -9.37 0.43 3.95
CA ASN A 55 -9.82 0.43 5.34
C ASN A 55 -10.92 1.46 5.61
N SER A 56 -11.01 2.51 4.79
CA SER A 56 -12.07 3.53 4.88
C SER A 56 -13.29 3.20 4.01
N ASN A 57 -13.36 2.01 3.41
CA ASN A 57 -14.39 1.66 2.42
C ASN A 57 -14.52 2.69 1.29
N GLY A 58 -13.39 3.25 0.84
CA GLY A 58 -13.35 4.24 -0.23
C GLY A 58 -13.73 5.67 0.14
N THR A 59 -14.06 5.94 1.41
CA THR A 59 -14.46 7.29 1.87
C THR A 59 -13.29 8.26 2.02
N PHE A 60 -12.06 7.75 2.17
CA PHE A 60 -10.86 8.56 2.26
C PHE A 60 -9.74 7.99 1.39
N GLN A 61 -9.31 8.75 0.39
CA GLN A 61 -8.39 8.26 -0.66
C GLN A 61 -7.21 9.22 -0.90
N PRO A 62 -6.33 9.44 0.11
CA PRO A 62 -5.19 10.32 -0.04
C PRO A 62 -4.11 9.69 -0.94
N GLN A 63 -3.33 10.55 -1.61
CA GLN A 63 -2.01 10.16 -2.12
C GLN A 63 -0.97 10.41 -1.03
N ILE A 64 -0.40 9.35 -0.46
CA ILE A 64 0.68 9.49 0.53
C ILE A 64 1.96 9.94 -0.17
N SER A 65 2.61 10.98 0.38
CA SER A 65 3.79 11.61 -0.23
C SER A 65 5.03 10.72 -0.14
N ALA A 66 5.47 10.18 -1.27
CA ALA A 66 6.74 9.46 -1.35
C ALA A 66 7.94 10.37 -1.03
N LEU A 67 7.87 11.65 -1.42
CA LEU A 67 8.97 12.59 -1.16
C LEU A 67 9.14 12.84 0.34
N ASP A 68 8.04 13.03 1.07
CA ASP A 68 8.08 13.24 2.52
C ASP A 68 8.72 12.05 3.24
N LEU A 69 8.28 10.83 2.93
CA LEU A 69 8.89 9.62 3.51
C LEU A 69 10.38 9.49 3.14
N THR A 70 10.75 9.87 1.91
CA THR A 70 12.14 9.83 1.43
C THR A 70 13.02 10.86 2.15
N SER A 71 12.53 12.07 2.39
CA SER A 71 13.34 13.17 2.94
C SER A 71 13.34 13.25 4.46
N CYS A 72 12.28 12.77 5.11
CA CYS A 72 12.05 13.00 6.54
C CYS A 72 12.37 11.78 7.41
N CYS A 73 12.39 10.57 6.84
CA CYS A 73 12.79 9.40 7.62
C CYS A 73 14.30 9.20 7.63
N MET A 74 14.94 9.61 8.73
CA MET A 74 16.41 9.54 8.90
C MET A 74 16.95 8.12 9.15
N SER A 75 16.08 7.12 9.30
CA SER A 75 16.45 5.74 9.62
C SER A 75 15.69 4.70 8.78
N CYS A 76 15.08 5.10 7.67
CA CYS A 76 14.41 4.22 6.71
C CYS A 76 15.27 4.05 5.46
N GLY A 77 15.20 2.87 4.83
CA GLY A 77 15.60 2.59 3.46
C GLY A 77 16.88 3.25 2.92
N GLY A 78 17.99 2.49 2.90
CA GLY A 78 19.17 2.73 2.07
C GLY A 78 20.08 3.87 2.52
#